data_AF-S4RYE5-F1
#
_entry.id   AF-S4RYE5-F1
#
_cell.length_a   1.000
_cell.length_b   1.000
_cell.length_c   1.000
_cell.angle_alpha   90.00
_cell.angle_beta   90.00
_cell.angle_gamma   90.00
#
_symmetry.space_group_name_H-M   'P 1'
#
loop_
_entity.id
_entity.type
_entity.pdbx_description
1 polymer ?
#
loop_
_entity_poly.entity_id
_entity_poly.type
_entity_poly.pdbx_seq_one_letter_code
_entity_poly.pdbx_strand_id
1 'polypeptide(L)'
;SSSQGNPEEADNPNTGIGAFRFMLEANKGKSMLEFQELMTVFQLLHWNGSLKAMRERQCSRQEVLAHYSDRSLDEELRSQMALDWVSKERERPGCVARELEAAGRELEGARLAGRELRFHKERKDVLMLALSQLGPARAATEC
;
A
#
# COMPACT_ATOMS: atom_id res chain seq x y z
N SER A 1 -16.14 31.87 -5.55
CA SER A 1 -15.93 31.31 -6.90
C SER A 1 -16.23 29.83 -6.84
N SER A 2 -17.37 29.42 -7.40
CA SER A 2 -17.79 28.02 -7.41
C SER A 2 -17.11 27.33 -8.59
N SER A 3 -16.19 26.41 -8.31
CA SER A 3 -15.60 25.55 -9.34
C SER A 3 -16.71 24.66 -9.90
N GLN A 4 -17.31 25.03 -11.02
CA GLN A 4 -18.16 24.13 -11.79
C GLN A 4 -17.25 23.03 -12.35
N GLY A 5 -17.22 21.87 -11.70
CA GLY A 5 -16.55 20.69 -12.23
C GLY A 5 -17.20 20.30 -13.55
N ASN A 6 -16.40 20.05 -14.58
CA ASN A 6 -16.90 19.66 -15.89
C ASN A 6 -17.42 18.21 -15.81
N PRO A 7 -18.72 17.92 -16.04
CA PRO A 7 -19.28 16.57 -15.89
C PRO A 7 -18.58 15.51 -16.75
N GLU A 8 -18.01 15.90 -17.89
CA GLU A 8 -17.21 15.00 -18.75
C GLU A 8 -15.94 14.47 -18.06
N GLU A 9 -15.34 15.23 -17.14
CA GLU A 9 -14.18 14.77 -16.37
C GLU A 9 -14.57 13.68 -15.37
N ALA A 10 -15.80 13.71 -14.85
CA ALA A 10 -16.32 12.71 -13.93
C ALA A 10 -16.72 11.40 -14.62
N ASP A 11 -16.99 11.45 -15.92
CA ASP A 11 -17.29 10.28 -16.76
C ASP A 11 -16.03 9.70 -17.42
N ASN A 12 -14.93 10.46 -17.51
CA ASN A 12 -13.65 9.95 -18.00
C ASN A 12 -12.87 9.24 -16.88
N PRO A 13 -12.71 7.91 -16.92
CA PRO A 13 -12.06 7.14 -15.86
C PRO A 13 -10.54 7.37 -15.76
N ASN A 14 -9.94 8.01 -16.77
CA ASN A 14 -8.53 8.36 -16.78
C ASN A 14 -8.24 9.67 -16.04
N THR A 15 -9.26 10.41 -15.58
CA THR A 15 -9.09 11.58 -14.71
C THR A 15 -9.04 11.15 -13.24
N GLY A 16 -8.57 12.04 -12.35
CA GLY A 16 -8.63 11.79 -10.91
C GLY A 16 -10.07 11.70 -10.39
N ILE A 17 -10.97 12.48 -10.98
CA ILE A 17 -12.39 12.55 -10.60
C ILE A 17 -13.12 11.28 -11.00
N GLY A 18 -12.94 10.80 -12.25
CA GLY A 18 -13.56 9.57 -12.73
C GLY A 18 -13.07 8.33 -11.98
N ALA A 19 -11.77 8.26 -11.65
CA ALA A 19 -11.24 7.17 -10.82
C ALA A 19 -11.81 7.18 -9.39
N PHE A 20 -11.98 8.37 -8.80
CA PHE A 20 -12.60 8.51 -7.48
C PHE A 20 -14.07 8.11 -7.50
N ARG A 21 -14.83 8.53 -8.53
CA ARG A 21 -16.21 8.10 -8.72
C ARG A 21 -16.31 6.59 -8.87
N PHE A 22 -15.48 5.99 -9.73
CA PHE A 22 -15.42 4.54 -9.91
C PHE A 22 -15.12 3.82 -8.59
N MET A 23 -14.17 4.33 -7.80
CA MET A 23 -13.86 3.79 -6.48
C MET A 23 -15.09 3.84 -5.55
N LEU A 24 -15.82 4.95 -5.49
CA LEU A 24 -17.04 5.04 -4.66
C LEU A 24 -18.13 4.07 -5.13
N GLU A 25 -18.34 3.99 -6.45
CA GLU A 25 -19.34 3.08 -7.04
C GLU A 25 -19.01 1.61 -6.78
N ALA A 26 -17.74 1.19 -6.95
CA ALA A 26 -17.27 -0.18 -6.72
C ALA A 26 -17.32 -0.61 -5.24
N ASN A 27 -17.51 0.33 -4.32
CA ASN A 27 -17.62 0.06 -2.88
C ASN A 27 -19.05 0.22 -2.34
N LYS A 28 -20.05 0.44 -3.20
CA LYS A 28 -21.45 0.40 -2.78
C LYS A 28 -21.80 -0.97 -2.21
N GLY A 29 -22.43 -1.00 -1.05
CA GLY A 29 -22.80 -2.22 -0.34
C GLY A 29 -21.70 -2.83 0.53
N LYS A 30 -20.47 -2.30 0.47
CA LYS A 30 -19.38 -2.68 1.39
C LYS A 30 -19.51 -1.92 2.71
N SER A 31 -19.13 -2.57 3.79
CA SER A 31 -19.00 -1.96 5.11
C SER A 31 -17.86 -0.94 5.15
N MET A 32 -17.91 -0.05 6.15
CA MET A 32 -16.81 0.90 6.40
C MET A 32 -15.47 0.19 6.64
N LEU A 33 -15.49 -1.00 7.26
CA LEU A 33 -14.27 -1.77 7.53
C LEU A 33 -13.64 -2.31 6.24
N GLU A 34 -14.45 -2.87 5.34
CA GLU A 34 -14.00 -3.34 4.01
C GLU A 34 -13.44 -2.17 3.19
N PHE A 35 -14.11 -1.02 3.22
CA PHE A 35 -13.60 0.18 2.53
C PHE A 35 -12.25 0.64 3.12
N GLN A 36 -12.12 0.68 4.44
CA GLN A 36 -10.87 1.04 5.10
C GLN A 36 -9.74 0.03 4.81
N GLU A 37 -10.07 -1.25 4.70
CA GLU A 37 -9.12 -2.30 4.29
C GLU A 37 -8.62 -2.06 2.86
N LEU A 38 -9.52 -1.80 1.92
CA LEU A 38 -9.15 -1.41 0.55
C LEU A 38 -8.24 -0.18 0.53
N MET A 39 -8.57 0.85 1.30
CA MET A 39 -7.74 2.04 1.42
C MET A 39 -6.34 1.73 1.97
N THR A 40 -6.25 0.81 2.93
CA THR A 40 -4.98 0.36 3.50
C THR A 40 -4.14 -0.38 2.46
N VAL A 41 -4.76 -1.26 1.66
CA VAL A 41 -4.10 -1.93 0.53
C VAL A 41 -3.49 -0.90 -0.43
N PHE A 42 -4.26 0.11 -0.84
CA PHE A 42 -3.76 1.16 -1.73
C PHE A 42 -2.62 1.97 -1.13
N GLN A 43 -2.68 2.30 0.17
CA GLN A 43 -1.60 2.98 0.86
C GLN A 43 -0.32 2.13 0.89
N LEU A 44 -0.44 0.82 1.11
CA LEU A 44 0.68 -0.11 1.09
C LEU A 44 1.29 -0.26 -0.31
N LEU A 45 0.45 -0.44 -1.34
CA LEU A 45 0.89 -0.52 -2.74
C LEU A 45 1.56 0.78 -3.23
N HIS A 46 1.12 1.93 -2.71
CA HIS A 46 1.81 3.19 -2.95
C HIS A 46 3.18 3.15 -2.27
N TRP A 47 3.20 2.88 -0.97
CA TRP A 47 4.40 2.93 -0.14
C TRP A 47 5.50 1.97 -0.62
N ASN A 48 5.17 0.73 -0.96
CA ASN A 48 6.14 -0.23 -1.49
C ASN A 48 6.48 0.05 -2.99
N GLY A 49 5.85 1.02 -3.63
CA GLY A 49 6.12 1.38 -5.02
C GLY A 49 5.44 0.51 -6.08
N SER A 50 4.64 -0.50 -5.71
CA SER A 50 3.94 -1.36 -6.68
C SER A 50 2.99 -0.55 -7.57
N LEU A 51 2.31 0.49 -7.05
CA LEU A 51 1.48 1.37 -7.90
C LEU A 51 2.30 2.10 -8.97
N LYS A 52 3.52 2.53 -8.63
CA LYS A 52 4.42 3.15 -9.61
C LYS A 52 4.81 2.15 -10.69
N ALA A 53 5.16 0.92 -10.31
CA ALA A 53 5.51 -0.15 -11.23
C ALA A 53 4.34 -0.55 -12.15
N MET A 54 3.12 -0.64 -11.61
CA MET A 54 1.90 -0.88 -12.39
C MET A 54 1.66 0.23 -13.42
N ARG A 55 1.82 1.49 -13.01
CA ARG A 55 1.72 2.63 -13.92
C ARG A 55 2.76 2.57 -15.04
N GLU A 56 4.01 2.19 -14.72
CA GLU A 56 5.08 2.02 -15.73
C GLU A 56 4.77 0.88 -16.71
N ARG A 57 4.06 -0.16 -16.25
CA ARG A 57 3.52 -1.26 -17.07
C ARG A 57 2.21 -0.94 -17.79
N GLN A 58 1.79 0.33 -17.80
CA GLN A 58 0.55 0.80 -18.45
C GLN A 58 -0.74 0.19 -17.87
N CYS A 59 -0.74 -0.24 -16.60
CA CYS A 59 -1.99 -0.59 -15.93
C CYS A 59 -2.83 0.68 -15.70
N SER A 60 -4.08 0.66 -16.15
CA SER A 60 -5.03 1.75 -15.91
C SER A 60 -5.47 1.81 -14.45
N ARG A 61 -5.96 2.97 -14.01
CA ARG A 61 -6.50 3.13 -12.65
C ARG A 61 -7.68 2.19 -12.39
N GLN A 62 -8.51 1.96 -13.40
CA GLN A 62 -9.68 1.07 -13.29
C GLN A 62 -9.28 -0.39 -13.13
N GLU A 63 -8.32 -0.88 -13.91
CA GLU A 63 -7.83 -2.26 -13.79
C GLU A 63 -7.24 -2.50 -12.40
N VAL A 64 -6.46 -1.56 -11.89
CA VAL A 64 -5.91 -1.65 -10.53
C VAL A 64 -7.04 -1.61 -9.49
N LEU A 65 -8.00 -0.70 -9.61
CA LEU A 65 -9.14 -0.61 -8.69
C LEU A 65 -9.99 -1.88 -8.70
N ALA A 66 -10.30 -2.43 -9.87
CA ALA A 66 -11.06 -3.67 -10.00
C ALA A 66 -10.30 -4.89 -9.49
N HIS A 67 -8.98 -4.93 -9.64
CA HIS A 67 -8.17 -6.05 -9.13
C HIS A 67 -8.13 -6.10 -7.60
N TYR A 68 -8.04 -4.95 -6.94
CA TYR A 68 -7.93 -4.87 -5.49
C TYR A 68 -9.26 -4.66 -4.77
N SER A 69 -10.35 -4.30 -5.46
CA SER A 69 -11.64 -4.01 -4.82
C SER A 69 -12.17 -5.16 -3.96
N ASP A 70 -11.93 -6.40 -4.37
CA ASP A 70 -12.45 -7.60 -3.70
C ASP A 70 -11.34 -8.42 -3.03
N ARG A 71 -10.10 -7.90 -2.99
CA ARG A 71 -9.00 -8.53 -2.27
C ARG A 71 -8.91 -7.95 -0.87
N SER A 72 -9.01 -8.82 0.14
CA SER A 72 -8.67 -8.48 1.52
C SER A 72 -7.15 -8.35 1.68
N LEU A 73 -6.74 -7.66 2.74
CA LEU A 73 -5.35 -7.61 3.17
C LEU A 73 -5.03 -8.91 3.93
N ASP A 74 -4.85 -9.97 3.17
CA ASP A 74 -4.59 -11.32 3.65
C ASP A 74 -3.09 -11.68 3.68
N GLU A 75 -2.80 -12.93 4.04
CA GLU A 75 -1.43 -13.44 4.10
C GLU A 75 -0.74 -13.49 2.73
N GLU A 76 -1.49 -13.76 1.66
CA GLU A 76 -0.96 -13.80 0.29
C GLU A 76 -0.47 -12.42 -0.12
N LEU A 77 -1.30 -11.40 0.08
CA LEU A 77 -0.94 -10.03 -0.28
C LEU A 77 0.24 -9.51 0.55
N ARG A 78 0.26 -9.78 1.87
CA ARG A 78 1.41 -9.44 2.73
C ARG A 78 2.68 -10.14 2.28
N SER A 79 2.60 -11.42 1.95
CA SER A 79 3.73 -12.21 1.45
C SER A 79 4.28 -11.66 0.13
N GLN A 80 3.40 -11.28 -0.80
CA GLN A 80 3.82 -10.66 -2.06
C GLN A 80 4.54 -9.33 -1.83
N MET A 81 4.03 -8.48 -0.94
CA MET A 81 4.68 -7.21 -0.59
C MET A 81 6.02 -7.43 0.15
N ALA A 82 6.10 -8.47 0.99
CA ALA A 82 7.34 -8.83 1.67
C ALA A 82 8.43 -9.26 0.67
N LEU A 83 8.07 -10.04 -0.36
CA LEU A 83 8.99 -10.41 -1.43
C LEU A 83 9.54 -9.20 -2.20
N ASP A 84 8.70 -8.19 -2.45
CA ASP A 84 9.15 -6.93 -3.08
C ASP A 84 10.22 -6.24 -2.20
N TRP A 85 10.05 -6.25 -0.88
CA TRP A 85 11.04 -5.73 0.07
C TRP A 85 12.30 -6.57 0.16
N VAL A 86 12.19 -7.90 0.10
CA VAL A 86 13.34 -8.82 0.01
C VAL A 86 14.15 -8.53 -1.25
N SER A 87 13.51 -8.28 -2.39
CA SER A 87 14.21 -7.90 -3.63
C SER A 87 14.97 -6.58 -3.46
N LYS A 88 14.34 -5.55 -2.90
CA LYS A 88 14.99 -4.27 -2.61
C LYS A 88 16.16 -4.39 -1.64
N GLU A 89 16.07 -5.28 -0.65
CA GLU A 89 17.15 -5.52 0.29
C GLU A 89 18.39 -6.12 -0.39
N ARG A 90 18.19 -6.98 -1.39
CA ARG A 90 19.29 -7.54 -2.20
C ARG A 90 19.98 -6.47 -3.03
N GLU A 91 19.22 -5.51 -3.57
CA GLU A 91 19.76 -4.38 -4.33
C GLU A 91 20.39 -3.30 -3.44
N ARG A 92 19.76 -3.06 -2.29
CA ARG A 92 20.13 -2.03 -1.32
C ARG A 92 20.14 -2.61 0.09
N PRO A 93 21.27 -3.20 0.50
CA PRO A 93 21.55 -3.59 1.88
C PRO A 93 21.07 -2.63 2.97
N GLY A 94 20.51 -3.19 4.04
CA GLY A 94 20.03 -2.53 5.24
C GLY A 94 18.78 -1.68 5.04
N CYS A 95 18.10 -1.76 3.90
CA CYS A 95 16.93 -0.93 3.64
C CYS A 95 15.69 -1.40 4.42
N VAL A 96 15.50 -2.72 4.56
CA VAL A 96 14.36 -3.27 5.32
C VAL A 96 14.46 -2.92 6.79
N ALA A 97 15.64 -3.04 7.40
CA ALA A 97 15.88 -2.65 8.79
C ALA A 97 15.62 -1.15 9.03
N ARG A 98 16.16 -0.29 8.18
CA ARG A 98 15.92 1.17 8.25
C ARG A 98 14.44 1.53 8.11
N GLU A 99 13.76 0.90 7.17
CA GLU A 99 12.34 1.12 6.94
C GLU A 99 11.49 0.61 8.12
N LEU A 100 11.87 -0.51 8.73
CA LEU A 100 11.20 -1.07 9.90
C LEU A 100 11.31 -0.14 11.12
N GLU A 101 12.50 0.45 11.34
CA GLU A 101 12.67 1.47 12.37
C GLU A 101 11.82 2.71 12.11
N ALA A 102 11.77 3.18 10.85
CA ALA A 102 10.94 4.32 10.47
C ALA A 102 9.45 4.01 10.71
N ALA A 103 8.98 2.85 10.27
CA ALA A 103 7.61 2.39 10.51
C ALA A 103 7.29 2.30 12.00
N GLY A 104 8.24 1.87 12.84
CA GLY A 104 8.09 1.85 14.30
C GLY A 104 7.91 3.24 14.90
N ARG A 105 8.76 4.21 14.52
CA ARG A 105 8.65 5.61 14.97
C ARG A 105 7.35 6.26 14.51
N GLU A 106 6.95 6.02 13.27
CA GLU A 106 5.70 6.56 12.72
C GLU A 106 4.46 5.96 13.38
N LEU A 107 4.46 4.65 13.66
CA LEU A 107 3.39 3.99 14.39
C LEU A 107 3.22 4.59 15.79
N GLU A 108 4.32 4.79 16.51
CA GLU A 108 4.27 5.39 17.84
C GLU A 108 3.80 6.85 17.79
N GLY A 109 4.29 7.63 16.81
CA GLY A 109 3.83 9.00 16.58
C GLY A 109 2.33 9.07 16.25
N ALA A 110 1.82 8.14 15.42
CA ALA A 110 0.39 8.05 15.12
C ALA A 110 -0.44 7.65 16.36
N ARG A 111 0.07 6.73 17.18
CA ARG A 111 -0.57 6.30 18.44
C ARG A 111 -0.71 7.45 19.42
N LEU A 112 0.36 8.20 19.65
CA LEU A 112 0.35 9.36 20.56
C LEU A 112 -0.57 10.49 20.05
N ALA A 113 -0.70 10.64 18.74
CA ALA A 113 -1.58 11.64 18.13
C ALA A 113 -3.04 11.17 17.97
N GLY A 114 -3.40 9.96 18.41
CA GLY A 114 -4.75 9.41 18.26
C GLY A 114 -5.18 9.23 16.80
N ARG A 115 -4.22 9.00 15.90
CA ARG A 115 -4.48 8.79 14.47
C ARG A 115 -4.76 7.32 14.17
N GLU A 116 -5.29 7.07 12.97
CA GLU A 116 -5.46 5.74 12.40
C GLU A 116 -4.12 4.96 12.44
N LEU A 117 -4.15 3.69 12.87
CA LEU A 117 -2.94 2.87 13.10
C LEU A 117 -2.81 1.66 12.17
N ARG A 118 -3.86 1.29 11.44
CA ARG A 118 -3.90 0.08 10.60
C ARG A 118 -2.80 0.10 9.56
N PHE A 119 -2.68 1.18 8.81
CA PHE A 119 -1.59 1.30 7.82
C PHE A 119 -0.19 1.12 8.43
N HIS A 120 0.04 1.74 9.60
CA HIS A 120 1.33 1.66 10.27
C HIS A 120 1.63 0.26 10.81
N LYS A 121 0.61 -0.44 11.33
CA LYS A 121 0.74 -1.84 11.77
C LYS A 121 1.04 -2.76 10.59
N GLU A 122 0.29 -2.64 9.52
CA GLU A 122 0.46 -3.47 8.32
C GLU A 122 1.83 -3.26 7.66
N ARG A 123 2.33 -2.01 7.62
CA ARG A 123 3.71 -1.74 7.18
C ARG A 123 4.74 -2.49 8.01
N LYS A 124 4.60 -2.45 9.33
CA LYS A 124 5.51 -3.15 10.24
C LYS A 124 5.43 -4.67 10.03
N ASP A 125 4.24 -5.22 9.88
CA ASP A 125 4.03 -6.65 9.70
C ASP A 125 4.63 -7.15 8.37
N VAL A 126 4.43 -6.42 7.28
CA VAL A 126 5.06 -6.72 5.97
C VAL A 126 6.59 -6.70 6.07
N LEU A 127 7.18 -5.72 6.76
CA LEU A 127 8.64 -5.61 6.92
C LEU A 127 9.21 -6.70 7.83
N MET A 128 8.51 -7.05 8.90
CA MET A 128 8.87 -8.18 9.78
C MET A 128 8.84 -9.50 9.03
N LEU A 129 7.84 -9.71 8.16
CA LEU A 129 7.75 -10.85 7.28
C LEU A 129 8.89 -10.86 6.24
N ALA A 130 9.23 -9.72 5.64
CA ALA A 130 10.38 -9.62 4.74
C ALA A 130 11.69 -9.98 5.46
N LEU A 131 11.87 -9.51 6.70
CA LEU A 131 13.04 -9.80 7.51
C LEU A 131 13.16 -11.29 7.85
N SER A 132 12.06 -11.95 8.19
CA SER A 132 12.06 -13.39 8.49
C SER A 132 12.41 -14.23 7.26
N GLN A 133 12.00 -13.80 6.06
CA GLN A 133 12.33 -14.46 4.79
C GLN A 133 13.79 -14.30 4.35
N LEU A 134 14.52 -13.30 4.86
CA LEU A 134 15.94 -13.10 4.56
C LEU A 134 16.86 -14.09 5.32
N GLY A 135 16.35 -14.73 6.38
CA GLY A 135 17.10 -15.68 7.22
C GLY A 135 18.21 -15.02 8.06
N PRO A 136 18.82 -15.76 9.02
CA PRO A 136 19.90 -15.24 9.88
C PRO A 136 21.24 -14.99 9.16
N ALA A 137 21.30 -15.13 7.83
CA ALA A 137 22.54 -15.19 7.04
C ALA A 137 23.30 -13.85 6.90
N ARG A 138 22.94 -12.79 7.64
CA ARG A 138 23.62 -11.49 7.59
C ARG A 138 24.07 -10.93 8.93
N ALA A 139 23.88 -11.65 10.03
CA ALA A 139 24.51 -11.31 11.31
C ALA A 139 26.01 -11.65 11.37
N ALA A 140 26.58 -12.27 10.34
CA ALA A 140 27.94 -12.82 10.34
C ALA A 140 28.92 -12.16 9.34
N THR A 141 28.56 -11.04 8.70
CA THR A 141 29.46 -10.34 7.75
C THR A 141 29.99 -9.01 8.29
N GLU A 142 29.76 -8.72 9.56
CA GLU A 142 30.42 -7.66 10.31
C GLU A 142 31.15 -8.28 11.51
N CYS A 143 32.24 -8.99 11.22
CA CYS A 143 33.25 -9.40 12.21
C CYS A 143 34.62 -9.32 11.54
#